data_AF-A0A2N2GVL8-F1
#
_entry.id   AF-A0A2N2GVL8-F1
#
_cell.length_a   1.000
_cell.length_b   1.000
_cell.length_c   1.000
_cell.angle_alpha   90.00
_cell.angle_beta   90.00
_cell.angle_gamma   90.00
#
_symmetry.space_group_name_H-M   'P 1'
#
loop_
_entity.id
_entity.type
_entity.pdbx_description
1 polymer ?
#
loop_
_entity_poly.entity_id
_entity_poly.type
_entity_poly.pdbx_seq_one_letter_code
_entity_poly.pdbx_strand_id
1 'polypeptide(L)'
;MAQKYLPVQCLAALWIVLLLVFSQPHSARCESPLLLEGIELYKQERYGDAAKTLENARREDPRSSSAAFFLGLTYKQLMDYSKALPHLRDAVTLEPRIKEALVELIEVLYHLYEGGKNEEAKKWVEVAEKEDIYPAKVAFLKGLLLIKEGRNAAAREAFERAKSLDESLAQSADVQIALSHINENEFKKARDRLKATIQQDPTTDLAAFARQYQDIVERRIEMERPLRVTFSAFGQYDTNVILKPVEGSLAPDITNEDSRVLTSALRVDYLPAFEGPWLFNAQYAISGNWHQRFSTSHDSISNGIYMAPGYNFGKAALNLAMRYNHALVRNPSYKRYVDVLSVGPLYRTLLRENQILEVFAGYSDNRYEEPPLIPEEDRDSERFNSYLNWVWLFKKDAFFNLKYEYSKEDAEGANWVNSGHSFAFALTLPLVEKLNLQLSGEVFLQDYRNVHSLFGEKRDDEFYAGTVGLSYALIRDLNLIAQYTRSRVDSNLAIYDYKRNVYALGFEYRF
;
A
#
# COMPACT_ATOMS: atom_id res chain seq x y z
N MET A 1 86.10 64.54 21.30
CA MET A 1 85.15 63.51 20.84
C MET A 1 85.22 62.34 21.80
N ALA A 2 84.27 62.23 22.72
CA ALA A 2 84.26 61.20 23.76
C ALA A 2 83.22 60.13 23.41
N GLN A 3 83.69 58.91 23.16
CA GLN A 3 82.85 57.74 22.90
C GLN A 3 82.96 56.83 24.13
N LYS A 4 81.95 56.88 25.02
CA LYS A 4 81.86 55.98 26.18
C LYS A 4 81.11 54.73 25.75
N TYR A 5 81.82 53.60 25.72
CA TYR A 5 81.24 52.27 25.60
C TYR A 5 80.56 51.88 26.91
N LEU A 6 79.29 51.44 26.83
CA LEU A 6 78.60 50.77 27.93
C LEU A 6 79.15 49.32 28.04
N PRO A 7 79.42 48.80 29.25
CA PRO A 7 79.99 47.48 29.41
C PRO A 7 78.97 46.38 29.10
N VAL A 8 79.42 45.38 28.36
CA VAL A 8 78.68 44.19 27.88
C VAL A 8 78.02 43.37 29.01
N GLN A 9 78.38 43.62 30.27
CA GLN A 9 77.84 42.92 31.44
C GLN A 9 76.37 43.27 31.78
N CYS A 10 75.85 44.44 31.35
CA CYS A 10 74.45 44.80 31.61
C CYS A 10 73.44 44.14 30.63
N LEU A 11 73.87 43.72 29.45
CA LEU A 11 72.99 43.06 28.46
C LEU A 11 72.77 41.57 28.77
N ALA A 12 73.75 40.89 29.36
CA ALA A 12 73.63 39.49 29.78
C ALA A 12 72.70 39.33 31.00
N ALA A 13 72.69 40.27 31.93
CA ALA A 13 71.81 40.25 33.10
C ALA A 13 70.34 40.49 32.72
N LEU A 14 70.07 41.32 31.69
CA LEU A 14 68.70 41.59 31.22
C LEU A 14 68.09 40.39 30.47
N TRP A 15 68.91 39.59 29.78
CA TRP A 15 68.46 38.37 29.11
C TRP A 15 68.19 37.21 30.07
N ILE A 16 68.95 37.10 31.16
CA ILE A 16 68.72 36.05 32.18
C ILE A 16 67.44 36.35 32.99
N VAL A 17 67.12 37.63 33.25
CA VAL A 17 65.85 38.01 33.89
C VAL A 17 64.66 37.85 32.94
N LEU A 18 64.81 38.11 31.63
CA LEU A 18 63.73 37.85 30.66
C LEU A 18 63.49 36.35 30.39
N LEU A 19 64.52 35.49 30.49
CA LEU A 19 64.36 34.03 30.39
C LEU A 19 63.78 33.39 31.67
N LEU A 20 63.89 34.06 32.82
CA LEU A 20 63.26 33.62 34.07
C LEU A 20 61.81 34.09 34.24
N VAL A 21 61.36 35.11 33.50
CA VAL A 21 59.94 35.54 33.48
C VAL A 21 59.11 34.77 32.44
N PHE A 22 59.74 34.20 31.41
CA PHE A 22 59.06 33.35 30.40
C PHE A 22 59.17 31.84 30.63
N SER A 23 59.83 31.41 31.70
CA SER A 23 59.73 30.03 32.20
C SER A 23 58.60 29.94 33.24
N GLN A 24 57.37 30.25 32.81
CA GLN A 24 56.22 29.59 33.43
C GLN A 24 56.48 28.09 33.23
N PRO A 25 56.50 27.26 34.29
CA PRO A 25 56.46 25.82 34.08
C PRO A 25 55.27 25.58 33.16
N HIS A 26 55.48 24.91 32.02
CA HIS A 26 54.39 24.21 31.37
C HIS A 26 53.88 23.26 32.46
N SER A 27 52.83 23.68 33.16
CA SER A 27 52.16 22.89 34.15
C SER A 27 51.86 21.59 33.43
N ALA A 28 52.57 20.52 33.77
CA ALA A 28 52.03 19.19 33.65
C ALA A 28 50.71 19.28 34.42
N ARG A 29 49.60 19.48 33.71
CA ARG A 29 48.26 19.47 34.27
C ARG A 29 48.11 18.07 34.83
N CYS A 30 48.40 17.93 36.12
CA CYS A 30 48.01 16.75 36.86
C CYS A 30 46.49 16.71 36.72
N GLU A 31 45.97 15.70 36.03
CA GLU A 31 44.52 15.58 35.82
C GLU A 31 43.84 15.61 37.19
N SER A 32 42.79 16.43 37.34
CA SER A 32 42.10 16.58 38.63
C SER A 32 41.71 15.19 39.16
N PRO A 33 41.94 14.87 40.44
CA PRO A 33 41.50 13.60 41.03
C PRO A 33 40.01 13.32 40.79
N LEU A 34 39.18 14.37 40.77
CA LEU A 34 37.74 14.26 40.46
C LEU A 34 37.49 13.89 39.00
N LEU A 35 38.32 14.35 38.06
CA LEU A 35 38.21 13.95 36.67
C LEU A 35 38.50 12.45 36.51
N LEU A 36 39.59 11.96 37.12
CA LEU A 36 39.96 10.55 37.08
C LEU A 36 38.89 9.67 37.74
N GLU A 37 38.39 10.07 38.91
CA GLU A 37 37.30 9.38 39.60
C GLU A 37 36.02 9.35 38.74
N GLY A 38 35.66 10.48 38.14
CA GLY A 38 34.50 10.60 37.26
C GLY A 38 34.61 9.70 36.01
N ILE A 39 35.79 9.62 35.40
CA ILE A 39 36.07 8.71 34.28
C ILE A 39 35.94 7.24 34.71
N GLU A 40 36.45 6.90 35.89
CA GLU A 40 36.36 5.54 36.42
C GLU A 40 34.91 5.14 36.72
N LEU A 41 34.12 6.05 37.31
CA LEU A 41 32.68 5.85 37.51
C LEU A 41 31.94 5.68 36.18
N TYR A 42 32.32 6.43 35.14
CA TYR A 42 31.76 6.28 33.79
C TYR A 42 32.06 4.90 33.20
N LYS A 43 33.30 4.42 33.34
CA LYS A 43 33.71 3.08 32.87
C LYS A 43 33.00 1.95 33.61
N GLN A 44 32.65 2.17 34.88
CA GLN A 44 31.86 1.25 35.70
C GLN A 44 30.34 1.37 35.41
N GLU A 45 29.94 2.14 34.40
CA GLU A 45 28.54 2.39 34.01
C GLU A 45 27.70 3.05 35.11
N ARG A 46 28.34 3.62 36.13
CA ARG A 46 27.70 4.35 37.24
C ARG A 46 27.43 5.80 36.83
N TYR A 47 26.69 5.98 35.74
CA TYR A 47 26.53 7.28 35.08
C TYR A 47 25.93 8.37 35.98
N GLY A 48 25.04 8.02 36.91
CA GLY A 48 24.48 9.00 37.86
C GLY A 48 25.51 9.56 38.85
N ASP A 49 26.42 8.71 39.34
CA ASP A 49 27.51 9.13 40.22
C ASP A 49 28.60 9.83 39.43
N ALA A 50 28.95 9.29 38.25
CA ALA A 50 29.88 9.92 37.32
C ALA A 50 29.44 11.36 36.98
N ALA A 51 28.16 11.59 36.73
CA ALA A 51 27.64 12.92 36.43
C ALA A 51 27.89 13.90 37.58
N LYS A 52 27.61 13.51 38.83
CA LYS A 52 27.87 14.36 40.01
C LYS A 52 29.35 14.66 40.18
N THR A 53 30.21 13.65 40.06
CA THR A 53 31.66 13.81 40.23
C THR A 53 32.26 14.65 39.10
N LEU A 54 31.85 14.41 37.86
CA LEU A 54 32.31 15.16 36.69
C LEU A 54 31.75 16.58 36.65
N GLU A 55 30.57 16.85 37.19
CA GLU A 55 30.08 18.22 37.42
C GLU A 55 31.01 18.99 38.37
N ASN A 56 31.46 18.34 39.46
CA ASN A 56 32.40 18.96 40.38
C ASN A 56 33.77 19.17 39.71
N ALA A 57 34.27 18.18 38.95
CA ALA A 57 35.49 18.33 38.16
C ALA A 57 35.39 19.50 37.16
N ARG A 58 34.21 19.69 36.54
CA ARG A 58 33.93 20.80 35.62
C ARG A 58 33.82 22.15 36.33
N ARG A 59 33.37 22.18 37.59
CA ARG A 59 33.38 23.39 38.42
C ARG A 59 34.80 23.79 38.83
N GLU A 60 35.67 22.82 39.11
CA GLU A 60 37.09 23.07 39.46
C GLU A 60 37.92 23.57 38.26
N ASP A 61 37.77 22.95 37.09
CA ASP A 61 38.39 23.43 35.85
C ASP A 61 37.35 23.58 34.73
N PRO A 62 36.70 24.76 34.64
CA PRO A 62 35.74 25.06 33.58
C PRO A 62 36.34 25.05 32.17
N ARG A 63 37.67 25.08 32.03
CA ARG A 63 38.37 25.05 30.73
C ARG A 63 38.94 23.67 30.39
N SER A 64 38.70 22.64 31.21
CA SER A 64 39.17 21.28 30.93
C SER A 64 38.32 20.60 29.86
N SER A 65 38.82 20.52 28.62
CA SER A 65 38.14 19.81 27.53
C SER A 65 37.81 18.35 27.90
N SER A 66 38.69 17.66 28.63
CA SER A 66 38.47 16.29 29.11
C SER A 66 37.29 16.19 30.08
N ALA A 67 37.19 17.11 31.05
CA ALA A 67 36.04 17.14 31.96
C ALA A 67 34.74 17.43 31.20
N ALA A 68 34.77 18.32 30.19
CA ALA A 68 33.64 18.58 29.32
C ALA A 68 33.21 17.33 28.54
N PHE A 69 34.18 16.63 27.94
CA PHE A 69 33.93 15.45 27.11
C PHE A 69 33.29 14.32 27.91
N PHE A 70 33.90 13.93 29.04
CA PHE A 70 33.36 12.84 29.86
C PHE A 70 32.03 13.20 30.51
N LEU A 71 31.83 14.46 30.93
CA LEU A 71 30.53 14.89 31.44
C LEU A 71 29.46 14.85 30.34
N GLY A 72 29.80 15.30 29.13
CA GLY A 72 28.95 15.21 27.95
C GLY A 72 28.57 13.78 27.59
N LEU A 73 29.55 12.87 27.53
CA LEU A 73 29.32 11.43 27.34
C LEU A 73 28.44 10.83 28.43
N THR A 74 28.69 11.18 29.69
CA THR A 74 27.91 10.69 30.83
C THR A 74 26.45 11.10 30.69
N TYR A 75 26.20 12.37 30.35
CA TYR A 75 24.83 12.84 30.11
C TYR A 75 24.18 12.20 28.88
N LYS A 76 24.97 11.89 27.83
CA LYS A 76 24.48 11.12 26.68
C LYS A 76 24.00 9.72 27.10
N GLN A 77 24.76 9.01 27.94
CA GLN A 77 24.38 7.68 28.44
C GLN A 77 23.15 7.73 29.35
N LEU A 78 22.96 8.83 30.08
CA LEU A 78 21.74 9.11 30.83
C LEU A 78 20.55 9.54 29.95
N MET A 79 20.72 9.61 28.63
CA MET A 79 19.76 10.14 27.65
C MET A 79 19.32 11.59 27.91
N ASP A 80 20.08 12.35 28.71
CA ASP A 80 19.85 13.78 28.96
C ASP A 80 20.62 14.60 27.91
N TYR A 81 20.17 14.51 26.66
CA TYR A 81 20.81 15.15 25.51
C TYR A 81 20.92 16.67 25.66
N SER A 82 19.96 17.29 26.35
CA SER A 82 19.95 18.73 26.58
C SER A 82 21.10 19.18 27.49
N LYS A 83 21.45 18.40 28.52
CA LYS A 83 22.64 18.67 29.34
C LYS A 83 23.94 18.20 28.68
N ALA A 84 23.91 17.13 27.89
CA ALA A 84 25.10 16.67 27.16
C ALA A 84 25.62 17.73 26.17
N LEU A 85 24.69 18.38 25.45
CA LEU A 85 25.00 19.30 24.35
C LEU A 85 26.04 20.39 24.69
N PRO A 86 25.87 21.24 25.73
CA PRO A 86 26.85 22.28 26.04
C PRO A 86 28.23 21.71 26.38
N HIS A 87 28.29 20.57 27.08
CA HIS A 87 29.55 19.96 27.48
C HIS A 87 30.31 19.32 26.31
N LEU A 88 29.61 18.67 25.37
CA LEU A 88 30.21 18.17 24.14
C LEU A 88 30.63 19.31 23.20
N ARG A 89 29.84 20.40 23.13
CA ARG A 89 30.22 21.60 22.38
C ARG A 89 31.51 22.22 22.93
N ASP A 90 31.63 22.28 24.25
CA ASP A 90 32.86 22.75 24.89
C ASP A 90 34.04 21.82 24.60
N ALA A 91 33.85 20.49 24.62
CA ALA A 91 34.91 19.53 24.33
C ALA A 91 35.50 19.68 22.91
N VAL A 92 34.68 20.08 21.93
CA VAL A 92 35.14 20.32 20.55
C VAL A 92 35.69 21.74 20.30
N THR A 93 35.50 22.68 21.23
CA THR A 93 35.90 24.11 21.06
C THR A 93 36.98 24.58 22.04
N LEU A 94 37.10 23.97 23.22
CA LEU A 94 38.13 24.30 24.21
C LEU A 94 39.48 23.65 23.85
N GLU A 95 40.57 24.27 24.32
CA GLU A 95 41.92 23.77 24.10
C GLU A 95 42.48 23.05 25.34
N PRO A 96 43.04 21.83 25.18
CA PRO A 96 43.21 21.09 23.92
C PRO A 96 41.89 20.49 23.39
N ARG A 97 41.63 20.63 22.08
CA ARG A 97 40.42 20.09 21.44
C ARG A 97 40.37 18.56 21.46
N ILE A 98 39.22 17.98 21.81
CA ILE A 98 38.97 16.53 21.76
C ILE A 98 38.23 16.18 20.47
N LYS A 99 38.89 15.48 19.54
CA LYS A 99 38.33 15.14 18.23
C LYS A 99 37.21 14.10 18.33
N GLU A 100 37.34 13.17 19.27
CA GLU A 100 36.36 12.14 19.63
C GLU A 100 35.00 12.76 19.97
N ALA A 101 34.99 13.92 20.61
CA ALA A 101 33.77 14.62 21.00
C ALA A 101 32.92 15.08 19.82
N LEU A 102 33.49 15.14 18.61
CA LEU A 102 32.80 15.66 17.44
C LEU A 102 31.68 14.74 16.95
N VAL A 103 31.93 13.43 16.87
CA VAL A 103 30.88 12.46 16.48
C VAL A 103 29.79 12.36 17.54
N GLU A 104 30.17 12.46 18.82
CA GLU A 104 29.27 12.46 19.96
C GLU A 104 28.36 13.70 19.94
N LEU A 105 28.93 14.87 19.63
CA LEU A 105 28.18 16.12 19.49
C LEU A 105 27.16 16.04 18.34
N ILE A 106 27.57 15.50 17.18
CA ILE A 106 26.67 15.34 16.02
C ILE A 106 25.51 14.41 16.38
N GLU A 107 25.77 13.30 17.08
CA GLU A 107 24.73 12.36 17.54
C GLU A 107 23.76 13.02 18.53
N VAL A 108 24.27 13.76 19.52
CA VAL A 108 23.42 14.52 20.46
C VAL A 108 22.57 15.57 19.73
N LEU A 109 23.12 16.25 18.74
CA LEU A 109 22.38 17.20 17.91
C LEU A 109 21.29 16.53 17.07
N TYR A 110 21.55 15.31 16.57
CA TYR A 110 20.53 14.49 15.89
C TYR A 110 19.38 14.13 16.82
N HIS A 111 19.64 13.76 18.08
CA HIS A 111 18.57 13.48 19.05
C HIS A 111 17.77 14.73 19.45
N LEU A 112 18.37 15.92 19.34
CA LEU A 112 17.72 17.22 19.60
C LEU A 112 17.17 17.91 18.33
N TYR A 113 17.05 17.18 17.23
CA TYR A 113 16.72 17.73 15.91
C TYR A 113 15.44 18.61 15.90
N GLU A 114 14.37 18.18 16.57
CA GLU A 114 13.09 18.92 16.68
C GLU A 114 13.22 20.29 17.37
N GLY A 115 14.31 20.53 18.12
CA GLY A 115 14.62 21.80 18.79
C GLY A 115 15.29 22.86 17.91
N GLY A 116 15.23 22.69 16.57
CA GLY A 116 15.88 23.61 15.61
C GLY A 116 17.41 23.46 15.54
N LYS A 117 17.96 22.33 15.99
CA LYS A 117 19.41 22.08 16.07
C LYS A 117 20.03 21.48 14.80
N ASN A 118 19.23 21.26 13.76
CA ASN A 118 19.66 20.68 12.48
C ASN A 118 20.83 21.45 11.84
N GLU A 119 20.72 22.78 11.74
CA GLU A 119 21.76 23.60 11.10
C GLU A 119 23.10 23.56 11.85
N GLU A 120 23.06 23.36 13.17
CA GLU A 120 24.28 23.16 13.95
C GLU A 120 24.91 21.79 13.68
N ALA A 121 24.09 20.73 13.59
CA ALA A 121 24.56 19.38 13.27
C ALA A 121 25.30 19.33 11.94
N LYS A 122 24.75 19.97 10.90
CA LYS A 122 25.38 20.06 9.57
C LYS A 122 26.74 20.74 9.60
N LYS A 123 26.86 21.87 10.32
CA LYS A 123 28.14 22.57 10.46
C LYS A 123 29.21 21.67 11.07
N TRP A 124 28.86 20.91 12.10
CA TRP A 124 29.81 19.99 12.74
C TRP A 124 30.12 18.77 11.86
N VAL A 125 29.17 18.27 11.06
CA VAL A 125 29.42 17.26 10.03
C VAL A 125 30.43 17.79 9.00
N GLU A 126 30.27 19.01 8.48
CA GLU A 126 31.20 19.61 7.52
C GLU A 126 32.61 19.76 8.09
N VAL A 127 32.73 20.18 9.36
CA VAL A 127 34.01 20.23 10.07
C VAL A 127 34.64 18.84 10.17
N ALA A 128 33.85 17.83 10.53
CA ALA A 128 34.32 16.45 10.67
C ALA A 128 34.78 15.85 9.33
N GLU A 129 34.04 16.12 8.25
CA GLU A 129 34.41 15.69 6.88
C GLU A 129 35.67 16.41 6.39
N LYS A 130 35.82 17.71 6.65
CA LYS A 130 37.00 18.49 6.24
C LYS A 130 38.27 18.05 6.96
N GLU A 131 38.16 17.68 8.23
CA GLU A 131 39.28 17.26 9.07
C GLU A 131 39.51 15.74 9.05
N ASP A 132 38.72 14.99 8.28
CA ASP A 132 38.74 13.53 8.16
C ASP A 132 38.64 12.80 9.53
N ILE A 133 37.79 13.33 10.40
CA ILE A 133 37.56 12.79 11.75
C ILE A 133 36.49 11.70 11.67
N TYR A 134 36.86 10.45 11.96
CA TYR A 134 35.94 9.30 11.99
C TYR A 134 35.02 9.21 10.74
N PRO A 135 35.57 9.18 9.52
CA PRO A 135 34.80 9.41 8.29
C PRO A 135 33.63 8.43 8.10
N ALA A 136 33.78 7.17 8.54
CA ALA A 136 32.70 6.18 8.49
C ALA A 136 31.51 6.54 9.40
N LYS A 137 31.78 6.88 10.68
CA LYS A 137 30.74 7.28 11.65
C LYS A 137 30.08 8.61 11.24
N VAL A 138 30.86 9.56 10.74
CA VAL A 138 30.33 10.85 10.25
C VAL A 138 29.41 10.64 9.05
N ALA A 139 29.80 9.78 8.09
CA ALA A 139 28.94 9.44 6.96
C ALA A 139 27.62 8.79 7.43
N PHE A 140 27.67 7.92 8.43
CA PHE A 140 26.48 7.30 9.01
C PHE A 140 25.56 8.33 9.68
N LEU A 141 26.10 9.20 10.53
CA LEU A 141 25.34 10.27 11.19
C LEU A 141 24.74 11.28 10.20
N LYS A 142 25.49 11.59 9.12
CA LYS A 142 24.98 12.39 8.00
C LYS A 142 23.78 11.74 7.33
N GLY A 143 23.82 10.43 7.12
CA GLY A 143 22.68 9.65 6.62
C GLY A 143 21.45 9.79 7.52
N LEU A 144 21.62 9.64 8.83
CA LEU A 144 20.53 9.79 9.80
C LEU A 144 19.90 11.19 9.78
N LEU A 145 20.72 12.24 9.68
CA LEU A 145 20.24 13.62 9.55
C LEU A 145 19.46 13.82 8.24
N LEU A 146 19.96 13.28 7.12
CA LEU A 146 19.28 13.38 5.82
C LEU A 146 17.91 12.66 5.80
N ILE A 147 17.76 11.55 6.54
CA ILE A 147 16.45 10.89 6.74
C ILE A 147 15.47 11.84 7.43
N LYS A 148 15.89 12.56 8.48
CA LYS A 148 15.05 13.54 9.18
C LYS A 148 14.63 14.71 8.29
N GLU A 149 15.41 15.02 7.26
CA GLU A 149 15.08 16.02 6.24
C GLU A 149 14.16 15.50 5.13
N GLY A 150 13.83 14.21 5.12
CA GLY A 150 13.10 13.57 4.02
C GLY A 150 13.96 13.38 2.75
N ARG A 151 15.28 13.58 2.83
CA ARG A 151 16.21 13.43 1.71
C ARG A 151 16.74 12.00 1.61
N ASN A 152 15.82 11.06 1.44
CA ASN A 152 16.06 9.61 1.43
C ASN A 152 17.18 9.17 0.47
N ALA A 153 17.18 9.63 -0.77
CA ALA A 153 18.20 9.23 -1.75
C ALA A 153 19.62 9.63 -1.30
N ALA A 154 19.80 10.88 -0.86
CA ALA A 154 21.08 11.36 -0.34
C ALA A 154 21.47 10.63 0.97
N ALA A 155 20.49 10.30 1.82
CA ALA A 155 20.73 9.51 3.02
C ALA A 155 21.28 8.11 2.68
N ARG A 156 20.69 7.44 1.69
CA ARG A 156 21.15 6.13 1.20
C ARG A 156 22.60 6.19 0.69
N GLU A 157 22.98 7.23 -0.05
CA GLU A 157 24.37 7.44 -0.47
C GLU A 157 25.33 7.60 0.72
N ALA A 158 24.91 8.34 1.75
CA ALA A 158 25.72 8.53 2.96
C ALA A 158 25.90 7.21 3.76
N PHE A 159 24.84 6.39 3.86
CA PHE A 159 24.93 5.07 4.49
C PHE A 159 25.81 4.09 3.70
N GLU A 160 25.74 4.10 2.36
CA GLU A 160 26.63 3.29 1.52
C GLU A 160 28.09 3.72 1.67
N ARG A 161 28.34 5.03 1.79
CA ARG A 161 29.68 5.54 2.10
C ARG A 161 30.14 5.06 3.49
N ALA A 162 29.29 5.12 4.51
CA ALA A 162 29.64 4.63 5.85
C ALA A 162 30.02 3.15 5.83
N LYS A 163 29.20 2.32 5.17
CA LYS A 163 29.44 0.89 4.98
C LYS A 163 30.75 0.59 4.24
N SER A 164 31.06 1.31 3.17
CA SER A 164 32.29 1.09 2.40
C SER A 164 33.57 1.53 3.14
N LEU A 165 33.45 2.44 4.12
CA LEU A 165 34.55 2.87 4.96
C LEU A 165 34.77 1.98 6.20
N ASP A 166 33.70 1.39 6.73
CA ASP A 166 33.75 0.50 7.90
C ASP A 166 32.68 -0.60 7.79
N GLU A 167 33.14 -1.83 7.59
CA GLU A 167 32.29 -3.02 7.44
C GLU A 167 31.45 -3.31 8.69
N SER A 168 31.90 -2.86 9.88
CA SER A 168 31.13 -3.04 11.12
C SER A 168 29.84 -2.22 11.13
N LEU A 169 29.76 -1.17 10.31
CA LEU A 169 28.55 -0.36 10.13
C LEU A 169 27.63 -0.90 9.04
N ALA A 170 28.01 -1.95 8.31
CA ALA A 170 27.23 -2.43 7.17
C ALA A 170 25.81 -2.88 7.58
N GLN A 171 25.65 -3.63 8.68
CA GLN A 171 24.32 -4.04 9.16
C GLN A 171 23.44 -2.84 9.54
N SER A 172 23.99 -1.88 10.30
CA SER A 172 23.21 -0.70 10.71
C SER A 172 22.88 0.18 9.50
N ALA A 173 23.79 0.33 8.54
CA ALA A 173 23.59 1.07 7.30
C ALA A 173 22.51 0.41 6.42
N ASP A 174 22.58 -0.90 6.18
CA ASP A 174 21.61 -1.62 5.36
C ASP A 174 20.21 -1.61 5.97
N VAL A 175 20.08 -1.65 7.32
CA VAL A 175 18.79 -1.45 7.99
C VAL A 175 18.23 -0.05 7.73
N GLN A 176 19.03 1.01 7.84
CA GLN A 176 18.56 2.37 7.58
C GLN A 176 18.19 2.57 6.10
N ILE A 177 18.96 1.99 5.17
CA ILE A 177 18.64 1.98 3.74
C ILE A 177 17.33 1.24 3.48
N ALA A 178 17.11 0.08 4.13
CA ALA A 178 15.87 -0.67 4.01
C ALA A 178 14.66 0.12 4.52
N LEU A 179 14.77 0.78 5.68
CA LEU A 179 13.72 1.62 6.25
C LEU A 179 13.41 2.83 5.34
N SER A 180 14.44 3.42 4.72
CA SER A 180 14.27 4.47 3.71
C SER A 180 13.45 3.96 2.51
N HIS A 181 13.76 2.78 1.98
CA HIS A 181 12.98 2.15 0.92
C HIS A 181 11.54 1.82 1.33
N ILE A 182 11.32 1.40 2.58
CA ILE A 182 9.96 1.15 3.11
C ILE A 182 9.14 2.44 3.12
N ASN A 183 9.72 3.55 3.58
CA ASN A 183 9.06 4.85 3.59
C ASN A 183 8.70 5.34 2.17
N GLU A 184 9.45 4.91 1.16
CA GLU A 184 9.21 5.22 -0.26
C GLU A 184 8.33 4.17 -0.97
N ASN A 185 7.78 3.18 -0.25
CA ASN A 185 7.04 2.02 -0.78
C ASN A 185 7.85 1.17 -1.78
N GLU A 186 9.17 1.25 -1.77
CA GLU A 186 10.07 0.46 -2.62
C GLU A 186 10.33 -0.93 -2.00
N PHE A 187 9.26 -1.68 -1.72
CA PHE A 187 9.30 -2.90 -0.90
C PHE A 187 10.27 -3.97 -1.40
N LYS A 188 10.44 -4.12 -2.73
CA LYS A 188 11.41 -5.08 -3.29
C LYS A 188 12.85 -4.72 -2.91
N LYS A 189 13.23 -3.45 -3.03
CA LYS A 189 14.57 -2.97 -2.66
C LYS A 189 14.78 -3.05 -1.15
N ALA A 190 13.74 -2.71 -0.36
CA ALA A 190 13.76 -2.88 1.09
C ALA A 190 14.03 -4.33 1.50
N ARG A 191 13.31 -5.29 0.92
CA ARG A 191 13.50 -6.73 1.18
C ARG A 191 14.93 -7.16 0.89
N ASP A 192 15.50 -6.75 -0.24
CA ASP A 192 16.85 -7.14 -0.63
C ASP A 192 17.90 -6.63 0.38
N ARG A 193 17.71 -5.42 0.94
CA ARG A 193 18.57 -4.85 1.99
C ARG A 193 18.41 -5.51 3.36
N LEU A 194 17.18 -5.83 3.75
CA LEU A 194 16.91 -6.59 4.97
C LEU A 194 17.56 -7.98 4.89
N LYS A 195 17.48 -8.62 3.72
CA LYS A 195 18.14 -9.90 3.47
C LYS A 195 19.66 -9.79 3.58
N ALA A 196 20.27 -8.73 3.01
CA ALA A 196 21.71 -8.49 3.16
C ALA A 196 22.11 -8.34 4.63
N THR A 197 21.32 -7.58 5.42
CA THR A 197 21.54 -7.43 6.88
C THR A 197 21.56 -8.78 7.58
N ILE A 198 20.56 -9.64 7.30
CA ILE A 198 20.42 -10.97 7.92
C ILE A 198 21.57 -11.90 7.53
N GLN A 199 22.02 -11.82 6.28
CA GLN A 199 23.09 -12.67 5.77
C GLN A 199 24.46 -12.33 6.33
N GLN A 200 24.70 -11.06 6.67
CA GLN A 200 25.99 -10.61 7.18
C GLN A 200 26.32 -11.22 8.55
N ASP A 201 25.39 -11.09 9.51
CA ASP A 201 25.46 -11.78 10.80
C ASP A 201 24.04 -12.07 11.29
N PRO A 202 23.58 -13.34 11.19
CA PRO A 202 22.22 -13.72 11.57
C PRO A 202 21.90 -13.60 13.06
N THR A 203 22.93 -13.52 13.92
CA THR A 203 22.81 -13.64 15.38
C THR A 203 22.59 -12.31 16.09
N THR A 204 22.76 -11.19 15.39
CA THR A 204 22.59 -9.85 15.97
C THR A 204 21.12 -9.47 16.16
N ASP A 205 20.87 -8.56 17.10
CA ASP A 205 19.55 -7.95 17.29
C ASP A 205 19.07 -7.22 16.03
N LEU A 206 19.98 -6.63 15.25
CA LEU A 206 19.69 -6.00 13.97
C LEU A 206 19.20 -7.02 12.93
N ALA A 207 19.78 -8.22 12.88
CA ALA A 207 19.27 -9.28 12.03
C ALA A 207 17.91 -9.81 12.49
N ALA A 208 17.65 -9.87 13.81
CA ALA A 208 16.33 -10.20 14.34
C ALA A 208 15.28 -9.14 13.96
N PHE A 209 15.62 -7.86 14.09
CA PHE A 209 14.82 -6.73 13.62
C PHE A 209 14.56 -6.81 12.12
N ALA A 210 15.61 -7.07 11.32
CA ALA A 210 15.49 -7.16 9.87
C ALA A 210 14.56 -8.30 9.43
N ARG A 211 14.56 -9.45 10.12
CA ARG A 211 13.61 -10.55 9.87
C ARG A 211 12.16 -10.12 10.06
N GLN A 212 11.85 -9.42 11.15
CA GLN A 212 10.49 -8.94 11.42
C GLN A 212 10.00 -7.98 10.32
N TYR A 213 10.85 -7.05 9.89
CA TYR A 213 10.52 -6.14 8.81
C TYR A 213 10.45 -6.83 7.45
N GLN A 214 11.30 -7.83 7.20
CA GLN A 214 11.27 -8.61 5.98
C GLN A 214 9.92 -9.31 5.82
N ASP A 215 9.40 -9.93 6.88
CA ASP A 215 8.09 -10.59 6.86
C ASP A 215 6.96 -9.60 6.51
N ILE A 216 7.00 -8.38 7.07
CA ILE A 216 6.02 -7.33 6.78
C ILE A 216 6.11 -6.90 5.31
N VAL A 217 7.33 -6.66 4.82
CA VAL A 217 7.62 -6.26 3.44
C VAL A 217 7.21 -7.35 2.46
N GLU A 218 7.48 -8.62 2.75
CA GLU A 218 7.11 -9.75 1.89
C GLU A 218 5.60 -9.93 1.81
N ARG A 219 4.87 -9.81 2.93
CA ARG A 219 3.40 -9.80 2.91
C ARG A 219 2.88 -8.64 2.08
N ARG A 220 3.51 -7.47 2.14
CA ARG A 220 3.11 -6.31 1.33
C ARG A 220 3.36 -6.54 -0.16
N ILE A 221 4.52 -7.09 -0.52
CA ILE A 221 4.85 -7.51 -1.90
C ILE A 221 3.82 -8.54 -2.41
N GLU A 222 3.41 -9.47 -1.56
CA GLU A 222 2.40 -10.49 -1.90
C GLU A 222 1.03 -9.84 -2.16
N MET A 223 0.60 -8.91 -1.29
CA MET A 223 -0.65 -8.16 -1.48
C MET A 223 -0.65 -7.28 -2.74
N GLU A 224 0.51 -6.71 -3.10
CA GLU A 224 0.72 -5.88 -4.28
C GLU A 224 1.14 -6.67 -5.53
N ARG A 225 1.01 -8.01 -5.50
CA ARG A 225 1.24 -8.82 -6.71
C ARG A 225 0.31 -8.35 -7.82
N PRO A 226 0.85 -8.03 -9.00
CA PRO A 226 0.06 -7.46 -10.07
C PRO A 226 -0.85 -8.50 -10.71
N LEU A 227 -0.43 -9.76 -10.76
CA LEU A 227 -1.22 -10.86 -11.31
C LEU A 227 -1.95 -11.58 -10.18
N ARG A 228 -3.27 -11.72 -10.31
CA ARG A 228 -4.11 -12.52 -9.43
C ARG A 228 -4.95 -13.48 -10.26
N VAL A 229 -5.06 -14.72 -9.82
CA VAL A 229 -5.81 -15.75 -10.55
C VAL A 229 -6.89 -16.31 -9.63
N THR A 230 -8.15 -16.17 -10.04
CA THR A 230 -9.29 -16.75 -9.34
C THR A 230 -9.88 -17.88 -10.16
N PHE A 231 -10.01 -19.05 -9.57
CA PHE A 231 -10.73 -20.18 -10.16
C PHE A 231 -11.91 -20.54 -9.27
N SER A 232 -13.07 -20.80 -9.87
CA SER A 232 -14.25 -21.24 -9.13
C SER A 232 -15.01 -22.34 -9.85
N ALA A 233 -15.64 -23.21 -9.07
CA ALA A 233 -16.52 -24.25 -9.56
C ALA A 233 -17.68 -24.46 -8.59
N PHE A 234 -18.90 -24.43 -9.11
CA PHE A 234 -20.15 -24.54 -8.36
C PHE A 234 -21.06 -25.60 -8.96
N GLY A 235 -21.47 -26.55 -8.14
CA GLY A 235 -22.64 -27.37 -8.43
C GLY A 235 -23.89 -26.60 -8.04
N GLN A 236 -24.81 -26.43 -8.97
CA GLN A 236 -26.05 -25.70 -8.79
C GLN A 236 -27.27 -26.57 -9.06
N TYR A 237 -28.38 -26.25 -8.42
CA TYR A 237 -29.72 -26.70 -8.78
C TYR A 237 -30.57 -25.49 -9.12
N ASP A 238 -30.95 -25.40 -10.39
CA ASP A 238 -31.76 -24.33 -10.94
C ASP A 238 -33.18 -24.84 -11.19
N THR A 239 -34.17 -24.18 -10.62
CA THR A 239 -35.58 -24.59 -10.76
C THR A 239 -36.22 -24.17 -12.09
N ASN A 240 -35.60 -23.29 -12.87
CA ASN A 240 -36.18 -22.78 -14.11
C ASN A 240 -35.11 -22.27 -15.09
N VAL A 241 -34.41 -23.19 -15.75
CA VAL A 241 -33.31 -22.90 -16.70
C VAL A 241 -33.83 -22.19 -17.96
N ILE A 242 -35.02 -22.57 -18.39
CA ILE A 242 -35.64 -22.13 -19.65
C ILE A 242 -36.55 -20.91 -19.47
N LEU A 243 -36.57 -20.33 -18.25
CA LEU A 243 -37.38 -19.15 -17.90
C LEU A 243 -38.86 -19.31 -18.25
N LYS A 244 -39.42 -20.49 -17.98
CA LYS A 244 -40.83 -20.80 -18.23
C LYS A 244 -41.74 -19.79 -17.50
N PRO A 245 -42.78 -19.26 -18.19
CA PRO A 245 -43.74 -18.34 -17.58
C PRO A 245 -44.47 -18.93 -16.37
N VAL A 246 -44.89 -18.08 -15.41
CA VAL A 246 -45.73 -18.51 -14.27
C VAL A 246 -47.08 -19.01 -14.76
N GLU A 247 -47.64 -18.35 -15.78
CA GLU A 247 -48.85 -18.80 -16.43
C GLU A 247 -48.55 -20.00 -17.35
N GLY A 248 -48.62 -21.21 -16.76
CA GLY A 248 -48.23 -22.45 -17.43
C GLY A 248 -49.04 -22.79 -18.70
N SER A 249 -50.22 -22.20 -18.90
CA SER A 249 -51.03 -22.33 -20.13
C SER A 249 -50.38 -21.69 -21.36
N LEU A 250 -49.44 -20.75 -21.18
CA LEU A 250 -48.72 -20.11 -22.27
C LEU A 250 -47.60 -20.99 -22.85
N ALA A 251 -47.16 -21.99 -22.09
CA ALA A 251 -46.11 -22.93 -22.49
C ALA A 251 -46.45 -24.35 -22.00
N PRO A 252 -47.57 -24.94 -22.46
CA PRO A 252 -48.07 -26.21 -21.94
C PRO A 252 -47.17 -27.39 -22.32
N ASP A 253 -46.51 -27.31 -23.48
CA ASP A 253 -45.61 -28.33 -24.00
C ASP A 253 -44.21 -28.29 -23.35
N ILE A 254 -43.91 -27.22 -22.61
CA ILE A 254 -42.65 -27.08 -21.90
C ILE A 254 -42.75 -27.81 -20.56
N THR A 255 -41.99 -28.89 -20.39
CA THR A 255 -41.90 -29.68 -19.15
C THR A 255 -40.43 -29.79 -18.70
N ASN A 256 -40.20 -30.07 -17.41
CA ASN A 256 -38.87 -30.34 -16.83
C ASN A 256 -37.90 -29.15 -16.85
N GLU A 257 -38.40 -27.96 -16.54
CA GLU A 257 -37.67 -26.68 -16.52
C GLU A 257 -36.48 -26.62 -15.56
N ASP A 258 -36.39 -27.52 -14.58
CA ASP A 258 -35.28 -27.59 -13.63
C ASP A 258 -34.07 -28.37 -14.18
N SER A 259 -32.86 -27.99 -13.75
CA SER A 259 -31.65 -28.76 -14.03
C SER A 259 -30.61 -28.61 -12.93
N ARG A 260 -29.78 -29.64 -12.78
CA ARG A 260 -28.46 -29.47 -12.16
C ARG A 260 -27.55 -28.77 -13.16
N VAL A 261 -26.72 -27.84 -12.68
CA VAL A 261 -25.81 -27.05 -13.49
C VAL A 261 -24.43 -27.07 -12.85
N LEU A 262 -23.38 -27.34 -13.62
CA LEU A 262 -22.01 -27.08 -13.21
C LEU A 262 -21.60 -25.74 -13.79
N THR A 263 -21.34 -24.77 -12.92
CA THR A 263 -20.76 -23.47 -13.32
C THR A 263 -19.29 -23.47 -12.95
N SER A 264 -18.43 -23.24 -13.93
CA SER A 264 -16.98 -23.15 -13.74
C SER A 264 -16.47 -21.83 -14.30
N ALA A 265 -15.58 -21.14 -13.58
CA ALA A 265 -15.01 -19.88 -14.04
C ALA A 265 -13.52 -19.74 -13.71
N LEU A 266 -12.81 -19.04 -14.58
CA LEU A 266 -11.44 -18.59 -14.41
C LEU A 266 -11.40 -17.09 -14.64
N ARG A 267 -10.79 -16.35 -13.71
CA ARG A 267 -10.54 -14.92 -13.82
C ARG A 267 -9.07 -14.64 -13.58
N VAL A 268 -8.47 -13.86 -14.46
CA VAL A 268 -7.09 -13.38 -14.34
C VAL A 268 -7.16 -11.87 -14.27
N ASP A 269 -6.74 -11.31 -13.14
CA ASP A 269 -6.66 -9.88 -12.90
C ASP A 269 -5.20 -9.42 -12.99
N TYR A 270 -4.94 -8.37 -13.75
CA TYR A 270 -3.63 -7.73 -13.89
C TYR A 270 -3.71 -6.26 -13.46
N LEU A 271 -3.16 -5.96 -12.29
CA LEU A 271 -3.13 -4.65 -11.66
C LEU A 271 -1.67 -4.23 -11.38
N PRO A 272 -0.91 -3.83 -12.40
CA PRO A 272 0.45 -3.34 -12.22
C PRO A 272 0.48 -2.06 -11.37
N ALA A 273 1.45 -1.99 -10.47
CA ALA A 273 1.84 -0.74 -9.83
C ALA A 273 2.91 -0.06 -10.71
N PHE A 274 2.65 1.17 -11.13
CA PHE A 274 3.61 2.00 -11.86
C PHE A 274 4.26 3.02 -10.93
N GLU A 275 5.47 3.46 -11.29
CA GLU A 275 6.05 4.67 -10.72
C GLU A 275 5.30 5.90 -11.24
N GLY A 276 4.80 6.74 -10.33
CA GLY A 276 4.03 7.94 -10.66
C GLY A 276 2.50 7.75 -10.68
N PRO A 277 1.75 8.69 -11.28
CA PRO A 277 0.29 8.75 -11.15
C PRO A 277 -0.48 7.85 -12.13
N TRP A 278 0.20 7.05 -12.95
CA TRP A 278 -0.47 6.21 -13.95
C TRP A 278 -1.13 4.99 -13.31
N LEU A 279 -2.32 4.64 -13.81
CA LEU A 279 -3.09 3.49 -13.39
C LEU A 279 -3.38 2.59 -14.58
N PHE A 280 -3.35 1.28 -14.36
CA PHE A 280 -3.87 0.31 -15.32
C PHE A 280 -4.47 -0.87 -14.56
N ASN A 281 -5.62 -1.30 -15.03
CA ASN A 281 -6.22 -2.56 -14.65
C ASN A 281 -6.61 -3.30 -15.94
N ALA A 282 -6.32 -4.59 -15.97
CA ALA A 282 -6.84 -5.48 -16.98
C ALA A 282 -7.40 -6.73 -16.32
N GLN A 283 -8.43 -7.31 -16.92
CA GLN A 283 -9.04 -8.53 -16.46
C GLN A 283 -9.42 -9.37 -17.67
N TYR A 284 -9.11 -10.66 -17.61
CA TYR A 284 -9.69 -11.66 -18.49
C TYR A 284 -10.55 -12.59 -17.63
N ALA A 285 -11.78 -12.84 -18.05
CA ALA A 285 -12.66 -13.80 -17.39
C ALA A 285 -13.23 -14.76 -18.41
N ILE A 286 -13.32 -16.04 -18.07
CA ILE A 286 -14.04 -17.07 -18.82
C ILE A 286 -14.88 -17.88 -17.84
N SER A 287 -16.11 -18.19 -18.23
CA SER A 287 -17.04 -18.99 -17.47
C SER A 287 -17.84 -19.90 -18.39
N GLY A 288 -18.27 -21.05 -17.86
CA GLY A 288 -19.13 -21.98 -18.57
C GLY A 288 -20.23 -22.51 -17.65
N ASN A 289 -21.41 -22.75 -18.22
CA ASN A 289 -22.55 -23.36 -17.56
C ASN A 289 -22.92 -24.65 -18.29
N TRP A 290 -22.87 -25.77 -17.56
CA TRP A 290 -23.08 -27.11 -18.10
C TRP A 290 -24.30 -27.75 -17.44
N HIS A 291 -25.36 -27.96 -18.22
CA HIS A 291 -26.65 -28.40 -17.74
C HIS A 291 -26.78 -29.92 -17.86
N GLN A 292 -27.26 -30.58 -16.80
CA GLN A 292 -27.56 -32.01 -16.86
C GLN A 292 -28.65 -32.34 -17.89
N ARG A 293 -29.77 -31.60 -17.89
CA ARG A 293 -30.92 -31.88 -18.77
C ARG A 293 -30.86 -31.18 -20.12
N PHE A 294 -30.26 -29.99 -20.18
CA PHE A 294 -30.25 -29.11 -21.35
C PHE A 294 -28.87 -28.99 -22.01
N SER A 295 -28.02 -30.01 -21.85
CA SER A 295 -26.62 -29.99 -22.31
C SER A 295 -26.44 -29.72 -23.81
N THR A 296 -27.44 -30.00 -24.64
CA THR A 296 -27.37 -29.81 -26.10
C THR A 296 -28.08 -28.54 -26.58
N SER A 297 -28.74 -27.78 -25.71
CA SER A 297 -29.55 -26.61 -26.10
C SER A 297 -29.26 -25.34 -25.31
N HIS A 298 -28.70 -25.44 -24.10
CA HIS A 298 -28.53 -24.29 -23.20
C HIS A 298 -27.13 -24.19 -22.56
N ASP A 299 -26.24 -25.15 -22.84
CA ASP A 299 -24.85 -25.02 -22.41
C ASP A 299 -24.24 -23.76 -22.99
N SER A 300 -23.59 -22.98 -22.13
CA SER A 300 -23.05 -21.68 -22.52
C SER A 300 -21.61 -21.51 -22.06
N ILE A 301 -20.86 -20.78 -22.86
CA ILE A 301 -19.50 -20.34 -22.55
C ILE A 301 -19.47 -18.84 -22.75
N SER A 302 -19.05 -18.09 -21.75
CA SER A 302 -18.89 -16.65 -21.87
C SER A 302 -17.51 -16.25 -21.42
N ASN A 303 -16.85 -15.40 -22.20
CA ASN A 303 -15.59 -14.80 -21.82
C ASN A 303 -15.61 -13.29 -22.06
N GLY A 304 -14.70 -12.59 -21.41
CA GLY A 304 -14.61 -11.15 -21.54
C GLY A 304 -13.24 -10.62 -21.17
N ILE A 305 -12.91 -9.50 -21.80
CA ILE A 305 -11.72 -8.71 -21.52
C ILE A 305 -12.20 -7.36 -21.00
N TYR A 306 -11.62 -6.92 -19.89
CA TYR A 306 -11.79 -5.58 -19.35
C TYR A 306 -10.42 -4.91 -19.26
N MET A 307 -10.35 -3.64 -19.63
CA MET A 307 -9.16 -2.81 -19.54
C MET A 307 -9.56 -1.40 -19.11
N ALA A 308 -8.84 -0.79 -18.18
CA ALA A 308 -9.03 0.62 -17.85
C ALA A 308 -7.72 1.36 -17.57
N PRO A 309 -7.00 1.81 -18.62
CA PRO A 309 -5.92 2.79 -18.42
C PRO A 309 -6.47 4.05 -17.76
N GLY A 310 -5.68 4.68 -16.89
CA GLY A 310 -6.12 5.85 -16.16
C GLY A 310 -5.01 6.63 -15.49
N TYR A 311 -5.43 7.67 -14.77
CA TYR A 311 -4.55 8.61 -14.08
C TYR A 311 -5.09 8.90 -12.68
N ASN A 312 -4.18 8.97 -11.72
CA ASN A 312 -4.43 9.25 -10.31
C ASN A 312 -4.10 10.71 -9.98
N PHE A 313 -5.07 11.43 -9.44
CA PHE A 313 -4.99 12.81 -8.99
C PHE A 313 -4.95 12.91 -7.45
N GLY A 314 -4.45 11.86 -6.78
CA GLY A 314 -4.34 11.78 -5.31
C GLY A 314 -5.59 11.15 -4.70
N LYS A 315 -6.60 11.95 -4.37
CA LYS A 315 -7.87 11.44 -3.79
C LYS A 315 -8.88 10.97 -4.85
N ALA A 316 -8.63 11.27 -6.12
CA ALA A 316 -9.50 10.93 -7.23
C ALA A 316 -8.70 10.28 -8.36
N ALA A 317 -9.34 9.43 -9.14
CA ALA A 317 -8.78 8.78 -10.30
C ALA A 317 -9.77 8.83 -11.47
N LEU A 318 -9.25 8.91 -12.68
CA LEU A 318 -10.04 8.81 -13.91
C LEU A 318 -9.46 7.70 -14.79
N ASN A 319 -10.30 6.75 -15.18
CA ASN A 319 -9.95 5.67 -16.09
C ASN A 319 -10.84 5.72 -17.34
N LEU A 320 -10.35 5.23 -18.47
CA LEU A 320 -11.18 4.87 -19.62
C LEU A 320 -11.53 3.39 -19.52
N ALA A 321 -12.71 3.07 -19.01
CA ALA A 321 -13.15 1.69 -18.86
C ALA A 321 -13.63 1.14 -20.21
N MET A 322 -13.00 0.05 -20.65
CA MET A 322 -13.34 -0.69 -21.87
C MET A 322 -13.63 -2.14 -21.49
N ARG A 323 -14.72 -2.69 -21.98
CA ARG A 323 -15.11 -4.08 -21.75
C ARG A 323 -15.59 -4.69 -23.05
N TYR A 324 -15.10 -5.86 -23.38
CA TYR A 324 -15.64 -6.71 -24.44
C TYR A 324 -16.07 -8.03 -23.81
N ASN A 325 -17.31 -8.46 -24.04
CA ASN A 325 -17.79 -9.78 -23.66
C ASN A 325 -18.28 -10.52 -24.89
N HIS A 326 -18.07 -11.82 -24.90
CA HIS A 326 -18.49 -12.73 -25.95
C HIS A 326 -19.14 -13.95 -25.32
N ALA A 327 -20.26 -14.40 -25.89
CA ALA A 327 -20.95 -15.61 -25.44
C ALA A 327 -21.23 -16.58 -26.59
N LEU A 328 -20.99 -17.86 -26.30
CA LEU A 328 -21.41 -18.99 -27.09
C LEU A 328 -22.56 -19.70 -26.38
N VAL A 329 -23.59 -20.08 -27.12
CA VAL A 329 -24.66 -20.96 -26.63
C VAL A 329 -24.72 -22.19 -27.53
N ARG A 330 -24.92 -23.36 -26.92
CA ARG A 330 -24.95 -24.63 -27.62
C ARG A 330 -26.36 -24.95 -28.11
N ASN A 331 -26.57 -24.99 -29.43
CA ASN A 331 -27.84 -25.45 -30.03
C ASN A 331 -27.68 -25.91 -31.50
N PRO A 332 -27.46 -27.22 -31.79
CA PRO A 332 -26.92 -28.29 -30.93
C PRO A 332 -25.38 -28.26 -30.79
N SER A 333 -24.70 -27.44 -31.61
CA SER A 333 -23.29 -27.08 -31.50
C SER A 333 -23.13 -25.71 -30.86
N TYR A 334 -21.95 -25.39 -30.30
CA TYR A 334 -21.66 -24.03 -29.84
C TYR A 334 -21.66 -23.07 -31.03
N LYS A 335 -22.52 -22.06 -30.94
CA LYS A 335 -22.62 -20.96 -31.89
C LYS A 335 -22.43 -19.65 -31.14
N ARG A 336 -21.97 -18.63 -31.86
CA ARG A 336 -21.95 -17.27 -31.32
C ARG A 336 -23.38 -16.85 -31.01
N TYR A 337 -23.56 -16.22 -29.86
CA TYR A 337 -24.85 -15.77 -29.40
C TYR A 337 -24.89 -14.25 -29.29
N VAL A 338 -23.93 -13.66 -28.58
CA VAL A 338 -23.83 -12.20 -28.44
C VAL A 338 -22.40 -11.74 -28.25
N ASP A 339 -22.10 -10.59 -28.84
CA ASP A 339 -20.90 -9.78 -28.61
C ASP A 339 -21.31 -8.43 -28.01
N VAL A 340 -20.64 -8.01 -26.95
CA VAL A 340 -20.94 -6.75 -26.24
C VAL A 340 -19.66 -5.97 -26.04
N LEU A 341 -19.55 -4.79 -26.67
CA LEU A 341 -18.45 -3.86 -26.46
C LEU A 341 -18.97 -2.63 -25.69
N SER A 342 -18.36 -2.31 -24.55
CA SER A 342 -18.72 -1.16 -23.71
C SER A 342 -17.51 -0.28 -23.45
N VAL A 343 -17.65 1.03 -23.63
CA VAL A 343 -16.59 2.02 -23.41
C VAL A 343 -17.13 3.26 -22.71
N GLY A 344 -16.43 3.76 -21.69
CA GLY A 344 -16.77 5.03 -21.07
C GLY A 344 -15.77 5.50 -20.00
N PRO A 345 -15.74 6.80 -19.68
CA PRO A 345 -15.02 7.31 -18.53
C PRO A 345 -15.56 6.72 -17.21
N LEU A 346 -14.62 6.38 -16.32
CA LEU A 346 -14.86 5.92 -14.97
C LEU A 346 -14.09 6.80 -14.00
N TYR A 347 -14.82 7.65 -13.29
CA TYR A 347 -14.28 8.50 -12.24
C TYR A 347 -14.43 7.81 -10.89
N ARG A 348 -13.38 7.85 -10.07
CA ARG A 348 -13.38 7.32 -8.70
C ARG A 348 -12.85 8.37 -7.75
N THR A 349 -13.42 8.46 -6.55
CA THR A 349 -12.92 9.37 -5.51
C THR A 349 -13.12 8.80 -4.12
N LEU A 350 -12.21 9.16 -3.20
CA LEU A 350 -12.33 8.86 -1.79
C LEU A 350 -13.13 9.97 -1.10
N LEU A 351 -14.36 9.64 -0.68
CA LEU A 351 -15.18 10.54 0.14
C LEU A 351 -14.63 10.62 1.57
N ARG A 352 -14.13 9.49 2.07
CA ARG A 352 -13.39 9.30 3.32
C ARG A 352 -12.36 8.19 3.11
N GLU A 353 -11.45 7.98 4.05
CA GLU A 353 -10.42 6.93 3.96
C GLU A 353 -10.99 5.51 3.74
N ASN A 354 -12.25 5.28 4.13
CA ASN A 354 -12.95 4.00 4.00
C ASN A 354 -14.20 4.07 3.12
N GLN A 355 -14.40 5.13 2.35
CA GLN A 355 -15.57 5.29 1.48
C GLN A 355 -15.15 5.74 0.08
N ILE A 356 -15.50 4.92 -0.91
CA ILE A 356 -15.19 5.13 -2.32
C ILE A 356 -16.48 5.46 -3.05
N LEU A 357 -16.45 6.48 -3.90
CA LEU A 357 -17.52 6.78 -4.85
C LEU A 357 -16.99 6.56 -6.26
N GLU A 358 -17.74 5.80 -7.06
CA GLU A 358 -17.47 5.61 -8.48
C GLU A 358 -18.62 6.18 -9.32
N VAL A 359 -18.27 6.88 -10.39
CA VAL A 359 -19.19 7.45 -11.37
C VAL A 359 -18.76 6.99 -12.75
N PHE A 360 -19.68 6.41 -13.50
CA PHE A 360 -19.45 5.97 -14.87
C PHE A 360 -20.54 6.50 -15.78
N ALA A 361 -20.18 6.82 -17.02
CA ALA A 361 -21.10 7.04 -18.11
C ALA A 361 -20.43 6.56 -19.40
N GLY A 362 -21.11 5.72 -20.16
CA GLY A 362 -20.55 5.11 -21.35
C GLY A 362 -21.60 4.61 -22.32
N TYR A 363 -21.11 4.08 -23.43
CA TYR A 363 -21.92 3.45 -24.46
C TYR A 363 -21.53 1.99 -24.59
N SER A 364 -22.51 1.16 -24.94
CA SER A 364 -22.31 -0.24 -25.25
C SER A 364 -22.96 -0.57 -26.60
N ASP A 365 -22.27 -1.31 -27.45
CA ASP A 365 -22.79 -1.89 -28.68
C ASP A 365 -23.01 -3.39 -28.43
N ASN A 366 -24.25 -3.85 -28.62
CA ASN A 366 -24.65 -5.23 -28.43
C ASN A 366 -25.01 -5.82 -29.80
N ARG A 367 -24.37 -6.94 -30.16
CA ARG A 367 -24.56 -7.64 -31.43
C ARG A 367 -24.97 -9.07 -31.18
N TYR A 368 -26.21 -9.41 -31.51
CA TYR A 368 -26.75 -10.76 -31.44
C TYR A 368 -26.58 -11.45 -32.79
N GLU A 369 -26.09 -12.68 -32.75
CA GLU A 369 -25.78 -13.44 -33.97
C GLU A 369 -26.96 -14.27 -34.46
N GLU A 370 -27.99 -14.46 -33.62
CA GLU A 370 -29.23 -15.15 -34.02
C GLU A 370 -30.13 -14.18 -34.80
N PRO A 371 -30.53 -14.52 -36.04
CA PRO A 371 -31.40 -13.66 -36.82
C PRO A 371 -32.78 -13.55 -36.15
N PRO A 372 -33.40 -12.36 -36.14
CA PRO A 372 -34.69 -12.19 -35.51
C PRO A 372 -35.79 -12.92 -36.29
N LEU A 373 -36.83 -13.38 -35.59
CA LEU A 373 -37.99 -14.03 -36.22
C LEU A 373 -38.79 -13.05 -37.10
N ILE A 374 -38.87 -11.80 -36.66
CA ILE A 374 -39.46 -10.65 -37.37
C ILE A 374 -38.59 -9.41 -37.09
N PRO A 375 -38.56 -8.40 -37.97
CA PRO A 375 -37.71 -7.21 -37.76
C PRO A 375 -37.91 -6.51 -36.41
N GLU A 376 -39.13 -6.52 -35.87
CA GLU A 376 -39.44 -5.90 -34.57
C GLU A 376 -38.79 -6.61 -33.38
N GLU A 377 -38.35 -7.87 -33.56
CA GLU A 377 -37.65 -8.69 -32.57
C GLU A 377 -36.13 -8.64 -32.71
N ASP A 378 -35.58 -7.74 -33.54
CA ASP A 378 -34.13 -7.53 -33.61
C ASP A 378 -33.60 -6.94 -32.30
N ARG A 379 -32.53 -7.55 -31.78
CA ARG A 379 -31.96 -7.24 -30.46
C ARG A 379 -30.63 -6.51 -30.56
N ASP A 380 -30.09 -6.33 -31.76
CA ASP A 380 -28.93 -5.48 -31.96
C ASP A 380 -29.23 -4.07 -31.45
N SER A 381 -28.30 -3.49 -30.71
CA SER A 381 -28.59 -2.25 -30.01
C SER A 381 -27.36 -1.44 -29.63
N GLU A 382 -27.59 -0.13 -29.55
CA GLU A 382 -26.71 0.80 -28.86
C GLU A 382 -27.34 1.18 -27.51
N ARG A 383 -26.56 1.05 -26.44
CA ARG A 383 -26.98 1.33 -25.08
C ARG A 383 -26.15 2.44 -24.48
N PHE A 384 -26.78 3.53 -24.05
CA PHE A 384 -26.17 4.44 -23.09
C PHE A 384 -26.36 3.89 -21.68
N ASN A 385 -25.29 3.80 -20.88
CA ASN A 385 -25.37 3.38 -19.49
C ASN A 385 -24.55 4.28 -18.58
N SER A 386 -25.11 4.61 -17.42
CA SER A 386 -24.44 5.43 -16.41
C SER A 386 -24.75 4.89 -15.02
N TYR A 387 -23.78 4.94 -14.11
CA TYR A 387 -24.00 4.49 -12.74
C TYR A 387 -23.27 5.34 -11.71
N LEU A 388 -23.83 5.32 -10.51
CA LEU A 388 -23.23 5.77 -9.26
C LEU A 388 -23.05 4.53 -8.37
N ASN A 389 -21.82 4.27 -7.90
CA ASN A 389 -21.53 3.16 -7.00
C ASN A 389 -20.82 3.71 -5.76
N TRP A 390 -21.40 3.50 -4.58
CA TRP A 390 -20.82 3.87 -3.30
C TRP A 390 -20.37 2.61 -2.57
N VAL A 391 -19.09 2.55 -2.18
CA VAL A 391 -18.50 1.43 -1.45
C VAL A 391 -18.03 1.91 -0.08
N TRP A 392 -18.42 1.21 0.97
CA TRP A 392 -18.07 1.50 2.36
C TRP A 392 -17.34 0.31 2.99
N LEU A 393 -16.05 0.51 3.30
CA LEU A 393 -15.16 -0.45 3.95
C LEU A 393 -15.20 -0.24 5.47
N PHE A 394 -16.31 -0.60 6.11
CA PHE A 394 -16.59 -0.21 7.50
C PHE A 394 -15.85 -1.03 8.57
N LYS A 395 -15.32 -2.20 8.22
CA LYS A 395 -14.52 -3.06 9.10
C LYS A 395 -13.55 -3.88 8.25
N LYS A 396 -12.47 -4.36 8.85
CA LYS A 396 -11.58 -5.34 8.22
C LYS A 396 -12.40 -6.52 7.67
N ASP A 397 -12.16 -6.87 6.41
CA ASP A 397 -12.83 -7.95 5.68
C ASP A 397 -14.36 -7.80 5.57
N ALA A 398 -14.89 -6.58 5.79
CA ALA A 398 -16.31 -6.26 5.63
C ALA A 398 -16.49 -5.05 4.71
N PHE A 399 -17.46 -5.14 3.80
CA PHE A 399 -17.83 -4.02 2.96
C PHE A 399 -19.31 -4.02 2.64
N PHE A 400 -19.83 -2.84 2.36
CA PHE A 400 -21.14 -2.61 1.79
C PHE A 400 -20.96 -1.82 0.50
N ASN A 401 -21.66 -2.20 -0.56
CA ASN A 401 -21.79 -1.35 -1.75
C ASN A 401 -23.25 -1.14 -2.12
N LEU A 402 -23.55 0.06 -2.60
CA LEU A 402 -24.85 0.45 -3.14
C LEU A 402 -24.62 1.08 -4.51
N LYS A 403 -25.31 0.56 -5.52
CA LYS A 403 -25.19 0.98 -6.91
C LYS A 403 -26.56 1.37 -7.45
N TYR A 404 -26.61 2.52 -8.11
CA TYR A 404 -27.72 2.91 -8.97
C TYR A 404 -27.20 3.01 -10.41
N GLU A 405 -27.89 2.36 -11.35
CA GLU A 405 -27.59 2.42 -12.78
C GLU A 405 -28.82 2.90 -13.56
N TYR A 406 -28.61 3.82 -14.49
CA TYR A 406 -29.57 4.19 -15.52
C TYR A 406 -29.07 3.70 -16.88
N SER A 407 -29.96 3.11 -17.66
CA SER A 407 -29.69 2.70 -19.03
C SER A 407 -30.76 3.19 -20.00
N LYS A 408 -30.33 3.50 -21.22
CA LYS A 408 -31.21 3.76 -22.37
C LYS A 408 -30.75 2.85 -23.49
N GLU A 409 -31.65 1.99 -23.95
CA GLU A 409 -31.42 0.99 -24.98
C GLU A 409 -32.13 1.43 -26.27
N ASP A 410 -31.35 1.69 -27.31
CA ASP A 410 -31.85 2.04 -28.63
C ASP A 410 -31.54 0.83 -29.55
N ALA A 411 -32.49 -0.12 -29.60
CA ALA A 411 -32.40 -1.36 -30.38
C ALA A 411 -32.93 -1.19 -31.82
N GLU A 412 -32.44 -2.03 -32.74
CA GLU A 412 -32.93 -2.09 -34.12
C GLU A 412 -34.39 -2.58 -34.18
N GLY A 413 -34.75 -3.56 -33.34
CA GLY A 413 -36.11 -4.06 -33.21
C GLY A 413 -36.97 -3.20 -32.29
N ALA A 414 -38.13 -2.78 -32.80
CA ALA A 414 -39.04 -1.89 -32.09
C ALA A 414 -39.51 -2.46 -30.73
N ASN A 415 -39.60 -3.79 -30.56
CA ASN A 415 -40.03 -4.41 -29.30
C ASN A 415 -38.95 -4.36 -28.21
N TRP A 416 -37.71 -3.98 -28.53
CA TRP A 416 -36.57 -4.00 -27.61
C TRP A 416 -36.07 -2.62 -27.17
N VAL A 417 -36.62 -1.53 -27.73
CA VAL A 417 -36.28 -0.16 -27.33
C VAL A 417 -36.83 0.14 -25.94
N ASN A 418 -35.95 0.45 -24.97
CA ASN A 418 -36.35 0.63 -23.58
C ASN A 418 -35.48 1.63 -22.79
N SER A 419 -35.93 1.99 -21.60
CA SER A 419 -35.10 2.60 -20.56
C SER A 419 -35.19 1.79 -19.27
N GLY A 420 -34.08 1.76 -18.54
CA GLY A 420 -33.93 0.93 -17.36
C GLY A 420 -33.34 1.66 -16.17
N HIS A 421 -33.80 1.30 -14.98
CA HIS A 421 -33.28 1.76 -13.69
C HIS A 421 -32.94 0.55 -12.82
N SER A 422 -31.66 0.32 -12.52
CA SER A 422 -31.20 -0.75 -11.63
C SER A 422 -30.72 -0.19 -10.30
N PHE A 423 -31.20 -0.77 -9.20
CA PHE A 423 -30.75 -0.53 -7.83
C PHE A 423 -30.19 -1.83 -7.27
N ALA A 424 -28.89 -1.85 -6.95
CA ALA A 424 -28.23 -3.04 -6.45
C ALA A 424 -27.46 -2.76 -5.17
N PHE A 425 -27.40 -3.73 -4.27
CA PHE A 425 -26.51 -3.68 -3.11
C PHE A 425 -25.77 -5.01 -2.93
N ALA A 426 -24.60 -4.95 -2.31
CA ALA A 426 -23.98 -6.14 -1.72
C ALA A 426 -23.33 -5.81 -0.37
N LEU A 427 -23.29 -6.82 0.49
CA LEU A 427 -22.78 -6.75 1.86
C LEU A 427 -21.98 -8.01 2.15
N THR A 428 -20.74 -7.84 2.59
CA THR A 428 -19.95 -8.92 3.17
C THR A 428 -19.68 -8.62 4.64
N LEU A 429 -19.99 -9.58 5.51
CA LEU A 429 -19.82 -9.47 6.96
C LEU A 429 -19.07 -10.68 7.52
N PRO A 430 -17.92 -10.49 8.19
CA PRO A 430 -17.30 -11.57 8.95
C PRO A 430 -18.14 -11.91 10.18
N LEU A 431 -18.65 -13.13 10.24
CA LEU A 431 -19.45 -13.63 11.37
C LEU A 431 -18.55 -14.14 12.50
N VAL A 432 -17.58 -14.98 12.16
CA VAL A 432 -16.54 -15.53 13.04
C VAL A 432 -15.26 -15.71 12.24
N GLU A 433 -14.18 -16.18 12.89
CA GLU A 433 -12.94 -16.50 12.18
C GLU A 433 -13.21 -17.46 11.00
N LYS A 434 -12.72 -17.10 9.81
CA LYS A 434 -12.89 -17.83 8.54
C LYS A 434 -14.29 -17.87 7.94
N LEU A 435 -15.35 -17.39 8.61
CA LEU A 435 -16.72 -17.47 8.10
C LEU A 435 -17.30 -16.08 7.81
N ASN A 436 -17.69 -15.85 6.56
CA ASN A 436 -18.32 -14.63 6.07
C ASN A 436 -19.77 -14.88 5.63
N LEU A 437 -20.66 -13.96 6.00
CA LEU A 437 -21.98 -13.80 5.40
C LEU A 437 -21.88 -12.88 4.18
N GLN A 438 -22.52 -13.28 3.08
CA GLN A 438 -22.65 -12.48 1.87
C GLN A 438 -24.12 -12.28 1.57
N LEU A 439 -24.56 -11.03 1.44
CA LEU A 439 -25.90 -10.67 1.04
C LEU A 439 -25.81 -9.79 -0.21
N SER A 440 -26.66 -10.01 -1.19
CA SER A 440 -26.83 -9.07 -2.30
C SER A 440 -28.28 -9.03 -2.76
N GLY A 441 -28.65 -7.93 -3.41
CA GLY A 441 -29.94 -7.78 -4.04
C GLY A 441 -29.92 -6.79 -5.18
N GLU A 442 -30.85 -6.97 -6.11
CA GLU A 442 -31.05 -6.12 -7.27
C GLU A 442 -32.55 -5.93 -7.54
N VAL A 443 -32.91 -4.71 -7.90
CA VAL A 443 -34.19 -4.34 -8.49
C VAL A 443 -33.91 -3.66 -9.82
N PHE A 444 -34.48 -4.15 -10.91
CA PHE A 444 -34.34 -3.54 -12.23
C PHE A 444 -35.72 -3.27 -12.83
N LEU A 445 -36.01 -1.99 -13.04
CA LEU A 445 -37.27 -1.51 -13.61
C LEU A 445 -37.03 -1.16 -15.08
N GLN A 446 -37.80 -1.74 -16.00
CA GLN A 446 -37.57 -1.63 -17.44
C GLN A 446 -38.85 -1.22 -18.18
N ASP A 447 -38.86 0.00 -18.70
CA ASP A 447 -39.97 0.58 -19.47
C ASP A 447 -39.67 0.50 -20.98
N TYR A 448 -40.40 -0.35 -21.71
CA TYR A 448 -40.25 -0.52 -23.16
C TYR A 448 -41.03 0.55 -23.90
N ARG A 449 -40.38 1.33 -24.77
CA ARG A 449 -40.96 2.58 -25.27
C ARG A 449 -42.07 2.41 -26.31
N ASN A 450 -42.08 1.28 -27.01
CA ASN A 450 -43.00 1.05 -28.12
C ASN A 450 -44.11 0.08 -27.72
N VAL A 451 -45.24 0.16 -28.42
CA VAL A 451 -46.29 -0.85 -28.34
C VAL A 451 -45.77 -2.14 -28.96
N HIS A 452 -45.84 -3.25 -28.22
CA HIS A 452 -45.31 -4.53 -28.66
C HIS A 452 -46.08 -5.03 -29.88
N SER A 453 -45.37 -5.38 -30.96
CA SER A 453 -45.98 -5.69 -32.26
C SER A 453 -46.95 -6.88 -32.23
N LEU A 454 -46.66 -7.92 -31.43
CA LEU A 454 -47.49 -9.12 -31.28
C LEU A 454 -48.64 -8.97 -30.27
N PHE A 455 -48.46 -8.19 -29.20
CA PHE A 455 -49.41 -8.13 -28.09
C PHE A 455 -50.27 -6.86 -28.07
N GLY A 456 -49.92 -5.83 -28.84
CA GLY A 456 -50.70 -4.59 -28.95
C GLY A 456 -50.67 -3.71 -27.69
N GLU A 457 -49.78 -3.99 -26.74
CA GLU A 457 -49.62 -3.26 -25.49
C GLU A 457 -48.15 -2.86 -25.28
N LYS A 458 -47.91 -1.76 -24.55
CA LYS A 458 -46.57 -1.33 -24.14
C LYS A 458 -46.09 -2.24 -23.02
N ARG A 459 -44.90 -2.84 -23.15
CA ARG A 459 -44.34 -3.76 -22.14
C ARG A 459 -43.70 -2.99 -20.98
N ASP A 460 -43.92 -3.46 -19.76
CA ASP A 460 -43.30 -2.97 -18.55
C ASP A 460 -42.90 -4.16 -17.68
N ASP A 461 -41.62 -4.17 -17.28
CA ASP A 461 -41.00 -5.29 -16.60
C ASP A 461 -40.30 -4.84 -15.31
N GLU A 462 -40.53 -5.58 -14.24
CA GLU A 462 -39.84 -5.42 -12.96
C GLU A 462 -39.10 -6.71 -12.60
N PHE A 463 -37.78 -6.63 -12.51
CA PHE A 463 -36.92 -7.73 -12.08
C PHE A 463 -36.44 -7.53 -10.65
N TYR A 464 -36.56 -8.59 -9.85
CA TYR A 464 -36.10 -8.67 -8.47
C TYR A 464 -35.18 -9.86 -8.30
N ALA A 465 -34.01 -9.67 -7.71
CA ALA A 465 -33.13 -10.75 -7.30
C ALA A 465 -32.55 -10.52 -5.90
N GLY A 466 -32.41 -11.60 -5.13
CA GLY A 466 -31.77 -11.59 -3.82
C GLY A 466 -30.91 -12.83 -3.63
N THR A 467 -29.70 -12.66 -3.09
CA THR A 467 -28.78 -13.75 -2.78
C THR A 467 -28.36 -13.70 -1.31
N VAL A 468 -28.38 -14.88 -0.68
CA VAL A 468 -27.79 -15.11 0.65
C VAL A 468 -26.72 -16.19 0.50
N GLY A 469 -25.52 -15.90 0.97
CA GLY A 469 -24.37 -16.80 0.88
C GLY A 469 -23.56 -16.88 2.16
N LEU A 470 -22.96 -18.03 2.40
CA LEU A 470 -21.95 -18.27 3.42
C LEU A 470 -20.65 -18.69 2.75
N SER A 471 -19.55 -18.04 3.11
CA SER A 471 -18.22 -18.31 2.58
C SER A 471 -17.29 -18.69 3.74
N TYR A 472 -16.75 -19.91 3.71
CA TYR A 472 -15.86 -20.45 4.72
C TYR A 472 -14.45 -20.67 4.16
N ALA A 473 -13.44 -20.02 4.74
CA ALA A 473 -12.04 -20.18 4.34
C ALA A 473 -11.47 -21.52 4.86
N LEU A 474 -11.39 -22.52 3.98
CA LEU A 474 -10.82 -23.84 4.31
C LEU A 474 -9.32 -23.74 4.57
N ILE A 475 -8.62 -23.06 3.66
CA ILE A 475 -7.21 -22.67 3.76
C ILE A 475 -7.08 -21.22 3.27
N ARG A 476 -5.90 -20.62 3.40
CA ARG A 476 -5.64 -19.20 3.09
C ARG A 476 -6.27 -18.71 1.78
N ASP A 477 -6.20 -19.56 0.75
CA ASP A 477 -6.50 -19.21 -0.63
C ASP A 477 -7.70 -19.98 -1.20
N LEU A 478 -8.40 -20.80 -0.38
CA LEU A 478 -9.53 -21.63 -0.82
C LEU A 478 -10.75 -21.43 0.09
N ASN A 479 -11.84 -20.96 -0.50
CA ASN A 479 -13.13 -20.79 0.18
C ASN A 479 -14.12 -21.85 -0.29
N LEU A 480 -14.86 -22.45 0.63
CA LEU A 480 -16.10 -23.18 0.37
C LEU A 480 -17.26 -22.18 0.45
N ILE A 481 -18.11 -22.15 -0.56
CA ILE A 481 -19.21 -21.17 -0.67
C ILE A 481 -20.52 -21.90 -0.90
N ALA A 482 -21.49 -21.64 -0.03
CA ALA A 482 -22.88 -22.08 -0.18
C ALA A 482 -23.75 -20.84 -0.38
N GLN A 483 -24.59 -20.82 -1.41
CA GLN A 483 -25.44 -19.67 -1.72
C GLN A 483 -26.83 -20.09 -2.20
N TYR A 484 -27.81 -19.25 -1.92
CA TYR A 484 -29.16 -19.34 -2.42
C TYR A 484 -29.53 -18.01 -3.07
N THR A 485 -29.99 -18.09 -4.31
CA THR A 485 -30.49 -16.94 -5.08
C THR A 485 -31.93 -17.17 -5.45
N ARG A 486 -32.76 -16.14 -5.24
CA ARG A 486 -34.14 -16.10 -5.75
C ARG A 486 -34.28 -14.93 -6.71
N SER A 487 -34.92 -15.19 -7.84
CA SER A 487 -35.24 -14.18 -8.85
C SER A 487 -36.71 -14.23 -9.25
N ARG A 488 -37.26 -13.07 -9.57
CA ARG A 488 -38.63 -12.85 -10.02
C ARG A 488 -38.63 -11.79 -11.12
N VAL A 489 -39.31 -12.06 -12.22
CA VAL A 489 -39.73 -11.04 -13.19
C VAL A 489 -41.24 -10.94 -13.12
N ASP A 490 -41.73 -9.75 -12.80
CA ASP A 490 -43.13 -9.36 -12.95
C ASP A 490 -43.24 -8.56 -14.26
N SER A 491 -44.08 -9.01 -15.19
CA SER A 491 -44.30 -8.32 -16.47
C SER A 491 -45.78 -8.22 -16.74
N ASN A 492 -46.22 -7.11 -17.32
CA ASN A 492 -47.61 -6.98 -17.79
C ASN A 492 -47.93 -7.93 -18.96
N LEU A 493 -46.91 -8.41 -19.66
CA LEU A 493 -47.02 -9.45 -20.67
C LEU A 493 -46.67 -10.81 -20.06
N ALA A 494 -47.68 -11.65 -19.85
CA ALA A 494 -47.57 -12.90 -19.09
C ALA A 494 -46.52 -13.89 -19.62
N ILE A 495 -46.09 -13.80 -20.89
CA ILE A 495 -45.02 -14.63 -21.46
C ILE A 495 -43.62 -14.28 -20.91
N TYR A 496 -43.42 -13.09 -20.36
CA TYR A 496 -42.14 -12.67 -19.76
C TYR A 496 -42.13 -12.79 -18.23
N ASP A 497 -43.27 -13.12 -17.63
CA ASP A 497 -43.46 -13.26 -16.18
C ASP A 497 -42.95 -14.63 -15.69
N TYR A 498 -41.85 -14.68 -14.91
CA TYR A 498 -41.31 -15.94 -14.38
C TYR A 498 -40.71 -15.83 -12.97
N LYS A 499 -40.51 -16.98 -12.32
CA LYS A 499 -39.78 -17.10 -11.05
C LYS A 499 -38.70 -18.16 -11.14
N ARG A 500 -37.60 -17.97 -10.41
CA ARG A 500 -36.45 -18.87 -10.43
C ARG A 500 -35.76 -18.93 -9.07
N ASN A 501 -35.34 -20.12 -8.67
CA ASN A 501 -34.54 -20.36 -7.47
C ASN A 501 -33.29 -21.12 -7.88
N VAL A 502 -32.14 -20.67 -7.40
CA VAL A 502 -30.85 -21.32 -7.63
C VAL A 502 -30.19 -21.61 -6.29
N TYR A 503 -29.90 -22.88 -6.05
CA TYR A 503 -29.11 -23.33 -4.91
C TYR A 503 -27.74 -23.71 -5.41
N ALA A 504 -26.67 -23.18 -4.82
CA ALA A 504 -25.32 -23.47 -5.28
C ALA A 504 -24.38 -23.78 -4.11
N LEU A 505 -23.52 -24.77 -4.31
CA LEU A 505 -22.43 -25.13 -3.43
C LEU A 505 -21.18 -25.33 -4.28
N GLY A 506 -20.09 -24.69 -3.88
CA GLY A 506 -18.87 -24.72 -4.66
C GLY A 506 -17.68 -24.20 -3.90
N PHE A 507 -16.59 -24.03 -4.62
CA PHE A 507 -15.37 -23.46 -4.07
C PHE A 507 -14.84 -22.35 -4.95
N GLU A 508 -14.06 -21.47 -4.34
CA GLU A 508 -13.31 -20.42 -5.00
C GLU A 508 -11.88 -20.46 -4.49
N TYR A 509 -10.93 -20.62 -5.40
CA TYR A 509 -9.51 -20.57 -5.15
C TYR A 509 -8.92 -19.26 -5.69
N ARG A 510 -8.15 -18.53 -4.87
CA ARG A 510 -7.55 -17.24 -5.21
C ARG A 510 -6.03 -17.30 -5.03
N PHE A 511 -5.28 -17.23 -6.13
CA PHE A 511 -3.82 -17.21 -6.16
C PHE A 511 -3.25 -15.81 -6.39
#